data_AF-A0A2T4WB05-F1
#
_entry.id   AF-A0A2T4WB05-F1
#
_cell.length_a   1.000
_cell.length_b   1.000
_cell.length_c   1.000
_cell.angle_alpha   90.00
_cell.angle_beta   90.00
_cell.angle_gamma   90.00
#
_symmetry.space_group_name_H-M   'P 1'
#
loop_
_entity.id
_entity.type
_entity.pdbx_description
1 polymer ?
#
loop_
_entity_poly.entity_id
_entity_poly.type
_entity_poly.pdbx_seq_one_letter_code
_entity_poly.pdbx_strand_id
1 'polypeptide(L)'
;MKKNTQIIQFQILCICLLFCSTNLFAQVGIGTNNPNPNALLDINASSSVGGLLLPRITLTSTSNFAPLAAHVQGMTVYNTATNNDVTPGQYYNDGTRWIRVERTTPIQSVTFGSDIQISKNTPGNQGPAYASITGMSLPFIATKTSVLVTFTASGYGYTNSMSSVHFRI
;
A
#
# COMPACT_ATOMS: atom_id res chain seq x y z
N MET A 1 -19.47 -52.15 51.22
CA MET A 1 -18.67 -50.91 51.06
C MET A 1 -17.84 -50.87 49.77
N LYS A 2 -17.12 -51.93 49.36
CA LYS A 2 -16.25 -51.92 48.15
C LYS A 2 -16.97 -51.59 46.82
N LYS A 3 -18.25 -51.95 46.67
CA LYS A 3 -19.02 -51.75 45.42
C LYS A 3 -19.32 -50.26 45.12
N ASN A 4 -19.48 -49.43 46.15
CA ASN A 4 -19.81 -48.00 45.99
C ASN A 4 -18.56 -47.19 45.61
N THR A 5 -17.38 -47.56 46.11
CA THR A 5 -16.11 -46.93 45.75
C THR A 5 -15.77 -47.12 44.27
N GLN A 6 -16.03 -48.30 43.71
CA GLN A 6 -15.81 -48.61 42.30
C GLN A 6 -16.72 -47.79 41.37
N ILE A 7 -17.98 -47.56 41.76
CA ILE A 7 -18.92 -46.72 41.01
C ILE A 7 -18.46 -45.26 41.01
N ILE A 8 -18.00 -44.75 42.14
CA ILE A 8 -17.48 -43.38 42.25
C ILE A 8 -16.21 -43.20 41.40
N GLN A 9 -15.29 -44.18 41.42
CA GLN A 9 -14.07 -44.14 40.60
C GLN A 9 -14.40 -44.16 39.09
N PHE A 10 -15.36 -44.97 38.68
CA PHE A 10 -15.83 -45.01 37.29
C PHE A 10 -16.49 -43.69 36.87
N GLN A 11 -17.30 -43.07 37.74
CA GLN A 11 -17.90 -41.76 37.48
C GLN A 11 -16.85 -40.65 37.33
N ILE A 12 -15.83 -40.62 38.19
CA ILE A 12 -14.72 -39.67 38.09
C ILE A 12 -13.96 -39.84 36.77
N LEU A 13 -13.69 -41.09 36.37
CA LEU A 13 -13.01 -41.38 35.11
C LEU A 13 -13.82 -40.91 33.89
N CYS A 14 -15.14 -41.15 33.88
CA CYS A 14 -16.04 -40.68 32.82
C CYS A 14 -16.07 -39.14 32.75
N ILE A 15 -16.09 -38.45 33.89
CA ILE A 15 -16.04 -36.98 33.96
C ILE A 15 -14.69 -36.46 33.42
N CYS A 16 -13.57 -37.06 33.80
CA CYS A 16 -12.24 -36.68 33.27
C CYS A 16 -12.14 -36.87 31.75
N LEU A 17 -12.72 -37.95 31.20
CA LEU A 17 -12.74 -38.21 29.76
C LEU A 17 -13.62 -37.21 28.99
N LEU A 18 -14.73 -36.74 29.58
CA LEU A 18 -15.59 -35.69 29.01
C LEU A 18 -14.90 -34.32 28.91
N PHE A 19 -13.94 -34.02 29.79
CA PHE A 19 -13.16 -32.78 29.74
C PHE A 19 -11.91 -32.85 28.85
N CYS A 20 -11.54 -34.04 28.35
CA CYS A 20 -10.34 -34.24 27.55
C CYS A 20 -10.56 -34.01 26.03
N SER A 21 -11.81 -33.89 25.57
CA SER A 21 -12.15 -33.86 24.14
C SER A 21 -12.37 -32.47 23.53
N THR A 22 -11.97 -31.37 24.20
CA THR A 22 -12.08 -30.03 23.61
C THR A 22 -10.80 -29.67 22.86
N ASN A 23 -10.94 -29.38 21.56
CA ASN A 23 -9.85 -28.80 20.78
C ASN A 23 -9.68 -27.34 21.21
N LEU A 24 -8.63 -27.05 21.98
CA LEU A 24 -8.25 -25.69 22.33
C LEU A 24 -7.50 -25.07 21.14
N PHE A 25 -8.18 -24.22 20.37
CA PHE A 25 -7.53 -23.37 19.37
C PHE A 25 -6.99 -22.13 20.08
N ALA A 26 -5.67 -22.06 20.27
CA ALA A 26 -5.02 -20.86 20.81
C ALA A 26 -4.59 -19.93 19.67
N GLN A 27 -4.97 -18.65 19.76
CA GLN A 27 -4.45 -17.58 18.92
C GLN A 27 -3.01 -17.28 19.33
N VAL A 28 -2.12 -16.99 18.38
CA VAL A 28 -0.74 -16.61 18.71
C VAL A 28 -0.69 -15.10 18.98
N GLY A 29 -0.73 -14.71 20.25
CA GLY A 29 -0.44 -13.34 20.68
C GLY A 29 1.02 -13.21 21.12
N ILE A 30 1.75 -12.26 20.55
CA ILE A 30 3.09 -11.87 21.00
C ILE A 30 3.00 -10.46 21.60
N GLY A 31 3.35 -10.32 22.88
CA GLY A 31 3.28 -9.03 23.58
C GLY A 31 1.85 -8.57 23.93
N THR A 32 0.84 -9.42 23.76
CA THR A 32 -0.55 -9.17 24.16
C THR A 32 -1.21 -10.43 24.73
N ASN A 33 -2.03 -10.24 25.77
CA ASN A 33 -2.89 -11.30 26.33
C ASN A 33 -4.30 -11.28 25.72
N ASN A 34 -4.60 -10.27 24.92
CA ASN A 34 -5.88 -10.11 24.22
C ASN A 34 -5.59 -9.89 22.72
N PRO A 35 -5.12 -10.93 22.01
CA PRO A 35 -4.91 -10.84 20.56
C PRO A 35 -6.23 -10.50 19.85
N ASN A 36 -6.11 -9.82 18.71
CA ASN A 36 -7.25 -9.55 17.84
C ASN A 36 -7.92 -10.89 17.44
N PRO A 37 -9.24 -11.07 17.69
CA PRO A 37 -9.92 -12.33 17.42
C PRO A 37 -9.95 -12.75 15.94
N ASN A 38 -9.65 -11.82 15.04
CA ASN A 38 -9.55 -12.07 13.60
C ASN A 38 -8.12 -12.34 13.12
N ALA A 39 -7.13 -12.35 14.02
CA ALA A 39 -5.73 -12.60 13.71
C ALA A 39 -5.30 -13.98 14.18
N LEU A 40 -4.62 -14.74 13.31
CA LEU A 40 -3.93 -15.97 13.71
C LEU A 40 -2.61 -15.66 14.44
N LEU A 41 -1.98 -14.53 14.11
CA LEU A 41 -0.81 -13.97 14.76
C LEU A 41 -1.03 -12.47 14.99
N ASP A 42 -1.00 -12.03 16.25
CA ASP A 42 -1.06 -10.63 16.65
C ASP A 42 0.21 -10.25 17.43
N ILE A 43 0.91 -9.20 16.99
CA ILE A 43 2.16 -8.74 17.60
C ILE A 43 1.95 -7.33 18.14
N ASN A 44 1.88 -7.21 19.46
CA ASN A 44 1.83 -5.94 20.16
C ASN A 44 3.23 -5.56 20.67
N ALA A 45 3.80 -4.51 20.09
CA ALA A 45 5.13 -4.00 20.42
C ALA A 45 5.09 -2.71 21.28
N SER A 46 3.98 -2.44 21.99
CA SER A 46 3.83 -1.23 22.82
C SER A 46 4.78 -1.18 24.04
N SER A 47 5.21 -2.34 24.51
CA SER A 47 6.07 -2.50 25.70
C SER A 47 7.48 -3.02 25.37
N SER A 48 7.78 -3.33 24.10
CA SER A 48 9.08 -3.85 23.67
C SER A 48 9.33 -3.47 22.21
N VAL A 49 10.50 -2.89 21.92
CA VAL A 49 10.84 -2.44 20.56
C VAL A 49 11.15 -3.66 19.67
N GLY A 50 10.32 -3.91 18.67
CA GLY A 50 10.46 -5.05 17.76
C GLY A 50 9.38 -5.10 16.67
N GLY A 51 9.37 -6.16 15.87
CA GLY A 51 8.40 -6.36 14.80
C GLY A 51 8.54 -7.72 14.12
N LEU A 52 7.84 -7.92 13.01
CA LEU A 52 7.94 -9.13 12.19
C LEU A 52 9.08 -8.99 11.18
N LEU A 53 10.11 -9.84 11.29
CA LEU A 53 11.10 -9.99 10.24
C LEU A 53 10.60 -11.00 9.20
N LEU A 54 10.26 -10.51 8.02
CA LEU A 54 9.79 -11.35 6.91
C LEU A 54 10.88 -12.30 6.41
N PRO A 55 10.52 -13.47 5.84
CA PRO A 55 11.46 -14.34 5.15
C PRO A 55 12.24 -13.59 4.07
N ARG A 56 13.57 -13.72 4.10
CA ARG A 56 14.47 -13.09 3.13
C ARG A 56 14.74 -14.06 1.99
N ILE A 57 14.32 -13.71 0.77
CA ILE A 57 14.47 -14.55 -0.41
C ILE A 57 15.08 -13.77 -1.57
N THR A 58 15.64 -14.48 -2.55
CA THR A 58 16.17 -13.90 -3.79
C THR A 58 15.17 -14.11 -4.93
N LEU A 59 14.43 -13.07 -5.31
CA LEU A 59 13.57 -13.09 -6.48
C LEU A 59 14.40 -12.90 -7.76
N THR A 60 13.91 -13.45 -8.87
CA THR A 60 14.55 -13.33 -10.19
C THR A 60 13.80 -12.37 -11.11
N SER A 61 12.47 -12.40 -11.09
CA SER A 61 11.58 -11.43 -11.72
C SER A 61 10.24 -11.40 -10.98
N THR A 62 9.41 -10.39 -11.23
CA THR A 62 8.06 -10.34 -10.62
C THR A 62 7.13 -11.43 -11.14
N SER A 63 7.30 -11.84 -12.39
CA SER A 63 6.51 -12.89 -13.05
C SER A 63 6.93 -14.32 -12.69
N ASN A 64 8.08 -14.50 -12.02
CA ASN A 64 8.55 -15.82 -11.63
C ASN A 64 8.08 -16.17 -10.22
N PHE A 65 7.39 -17.29 -10.08
CA PHE A 65 6.92 -17.80 -8.79
C PHE A 65 8.06 -18.33 -7.90
N ALA A 66 9.20 -18.70 -8.48
CA ALA A 66 10.33 -19.22 -7.74
C ALA A 66 10.77 -18.24 -6.63
N PRO A 67 11.14 -18.74 -5.44
CA PRO A 67 11.42 -20.14 -5.10
C PRO A 67 10.20 -20.98 -4.69
N LEU A 68 8.98 -20.45 -4.80
CA LEU A 68 7.76 -21.22 -4.52
C LEU A 68 7.53 -22.26 -5.64
N ALA A 69 6.58 -23.18 -5.43
CA ALA A 69 6.13 -24.10 -6.49
C ALA A 69 5.10 -23.45 -7.44
N ALA A 70 4.39 -22.43 -6.95
CA ALA A 70 3.43 -21.62 -7.68
C ALA A 70 3.23 -20.28 -6.95
N HIS A 71 2.58 -19.32 -7.60
CA HIS A 71 2.16 -18.09 -6.94
C HIS A 71 1.09 -18.36 -5.88
N VAL A 72 1.24 -17.75 -4.71
CA VAL A 72 0.34 -17.93 -3.55
C VAL A 72 -0.15 -16.57 -3.10
N GLN A 73 -1.42 -16.26 -3.36
CA GLN A 73 -2.01 -14.98 -3.03
C GLN A 73 -1.88 -14.65 -1.53
N GLY A 74 -1.45 -13.42 -1.23
CA GLY A 74 -1.26 -12.93 0.15
C GLY A 74 0.10 -13.27 0.76
N MET A 75 0.92 -14.12 0.11
CA MET A 75 2.29 -14.40 0.57
C MET A 75 3.11 -13.12 0.60
N THR A 76 3.82 -12.84 1.70
CA THR A 76 4.64 -11.63 1.87
C THR A 76 6.07 -11.98 2.28
N VAL A 77 7.04 -11.35 1.63
CA VAL A 77 8.48 -11.66 1.75
C VAL A 77 9.32 -10.39 1.63
N TYR A 78 10.59 -10.47 2.04
CA TYR A 78 11.59 -9.45 1.75
C TYR A 78 12.55 -9.97 0.67
N ASN A 79 12.54 -9.34 -0.51
CA ASN A 79 13.50 -9.63 -1.56
C ASN A 79 14.86 -8.99 -1.24
N THR A 80 15.95 -9.74 -1.43
CA THR A 80 17.33 -9.27 -1.23
C THR A 80 18.09 -9.05 -2.54
N ALA A 81 17.55 -9.47 -3.68
CA ALA A 81 18.24 -9.42 -4.97
C ALA A 81 17.88 -8.17 -5.78
N THR A 82 18.83 -7.70 -6.59
CA THR A 82 18.57 -6.82 -7.74
C THR A 82 18.73 -7.67 -8.99
N ASN A 83 17.62 -7.96 -9.69
CA ASN A 83 17.61 -8.77 -10.90
C ASN A 83 16.38 -8.44 -11.74
N ASN A 84 16.54 -8.29 -13.06
CA ASN A 84 15.45 -7.87 -13.97
C ASN A 84 14.65 -6.68 -13.42
N ASP A 85 13.38 -6.90 -13.12
CA ASP A 85 12.40 -5.93 -12.61
C ASP A 85 12.25 -5.96 -11.08
N VAL A 86 13.02 -6.79 -10.36
CA VAL A 86 13.03 -6.83 -8.91
C VAL A 86 14.25 -6.12 -8.32
N THR A 87 14.01 -5.41 -7.23
CA THR A 87 15.02 -4.74 -6.39
C THR A 87 14.78 -5.10 -4.92
N PRO A 88 15.79 -4.92 -4.03
CA PRO A 88 15.61 -5.18 -2.61
C PRO A 88 14.43 -4.41 -2.01
N GLY A 89 13.63 -5.09 -1.19
CA GLY A 89 12.42 -4.52 -0.59
C GLY A 89 11.35 -5.55 -0.26
N GLN A 90 10.24 -5.08 0.28
CA GLN A 90 9.08 -5.93 0.60
C GLN A 90 8.26 -6.22 -0.66
N TYR A 91 7.86 -7.48 -0.84
CA TYR A 91 6.96 -7.92 -1.90
C TYR A 91 5.82 -8.74 -1.29
N TYR A 92 4.64 -8.63 -1.88
CA TYR A 92 3.56 -9.60 -1.67
C TYR A 92 3.20 -10.25 -3.00
N ASN A 93 2.63 -11.45 -2.96
CA ASN A 93 2.17 -12.14 -4.14
C ASN A 93 0.66 -11.92 -4.32
N ASP A 94 0.23 -11.52 -5.51
CA ASP A 94 -1.19 -11.28 -5.80
C ASP A 94 -1.96 -12.54 -6.27
N GLY A 95 -1.28 -13.70 -6.32
CA GLY A 95 -1.77 -14.95 -6.90
C GLY A 95 -1.29 -15.20 -8.32
N THR A 96 -0.72 -14.19 -8.98
CA THR A 96 -0.24 -14.25 -10.37
C THR A 96 1.17 -13.72 -10.58
N ARG A 97 1.67 -12.86 -9.68
CA ARG A 97 3.00 -12.25 -9.72
C ARG A 97 3.37 -11.64 -8.36
N TRP A 98 4.65 -11.31 -8.20
CA TRP A 98 5.13 -10.52 -7.08
C TRP A 98 4.88 -9.03 -7.31
N ILE A 99 4.29 -8.38 -6.32
CA ILE A 99 4.04 -6.94 -6.30
C ILE A 99 4.93 -6.32 -5.23
N ARG A 100 5.74 -5.33 -5.63
CA ARG A 100 6.57 -4.57 -4.71
C ARG A 100 5.68 -3.66 -3.86
N VAL A 101 5.89 -3.68 -2.55
CA VAL A 101 5.29 -2.68 -1.65
C VAL A 101 6.16 -1.44 -1.70
N GLU A 102 5.66 -0.39 -2.35
CA GLU A 102 6.35 0.88 -2.44
C GLU A 102 5.54 1.99 -1.76
N ARG A 103 6.27 2.91 -1.12
CA ARG A 103 5.67 4.11 -0.57
C ARG A 103 5.47 5.10 -1.70
N THR A 104 4.23 5.34 -2.09
CA THR A 104 3.88 6.53 -2.87
C THR A 104 4.24 7.75 -2.04
N THR A 105 5.34 8.42 -2.38
CA THR A 105 5.60 9.74 -1.81
C THR A 105 4.47 10.66 -2.26
N PRO A 106 3.90 11.50 -1.38
CA PRO A 106 2.94 12.51 -1.79
C PRO A 106 3.51 13.27 -2.98
N ILE A 107 2.70 13.41 -4.04
CA ILE A 107 3.09 14.12 -5.25
C ILE A 107 3.55 15.51 -4.80
N GLN A 108 4.82 15.87 -5.07
CA GLN A 108 5.27 17.23 -4.88
C GLN A 108 4.57 18.09 -5.92
N SER A 109 3.44 18.70 -5.55
CA SER A 109 2.81 19.72 -6.36
C SER A 109 3.65 20.99 -6.25
N VAL A 110 4.30 21.39 -7.33
CA VAL A 110 4.88 22.73 -7.45
C VAL A 110 3.74 23.66 -7.88
N THR A 111 3.14 24.35 -6.93
CA THR A 111 2.18 25.42 -7.21
C THR A 111 2.98 26.70 -7.47
N PHE A 112 2.81 27.32 -8.63
CA PHE A 112 3.41 28.63 -8.89
C PHE A 112 2.79 29.67 -7.94
N GLY A 113 3.61 30.47 -7.26
CA GLY A 113 3.16 31.48 -6.28
C GLY A 113 2.46 32.70 -6.90
N SER A 114 2.38 32.75 -8.23
CA SER A 114 1.64 33.76 -8.99
C SER A 114 1.25 33.17 -10.35
N ASP A 115 0.11 33.60 -10.88
CA ASP A 115 -0.28 33.28 -12.25
C ASP A 115 0.79 33.77 -13.23
N ILE A 116 1.19 32.92 -14.17
CA ILE A 116 1.96 33.37 -15.33
C ILE A 116 0.99 34.21 -16.18
N GLN A 117 1.17 35.53 -16.18
CA GLN A 117 0.33 36.44 -16.96
C GLN A 117 0.57 36.24 -18.45
N ILE A 118 -0.40 35.63 -19.13
CA ILE A 118 -0.44 35.39 -20.57
C ILE A 118 -1.14 36.61 -21.21
N SER A 119 -0.46 37.77 -21.23
CA SER A 119 -0.96 39.00 -21.86
C SER A 119 0.19 39.78 -22.52
N LYS A 120 -0.04 40.27 -23.74
CA LYS A 120 0.81 41.32 -24.33
C LYS A 120 0.20 42.67 -23.95
N ASN A 121 0.83 43.40 -23.03
CA ASN A 121 0.59 44.84 -22.96
C ASN A 121 1.15 45.47 -24.25
N THR A 122 0.29 45.86 -25.19
CA THR A 122 0.69 46.82 -26.21
C THR A 122 0.75 48.21 -25.57
N PRO A 123 1.91 48.88 -25.49
CA PRO A 123 1.97 50.26 -25.01
C PRO A 123 1.10 51.13 -25.93
N GLY A 124 0.04 51.73 -25.38
CA GLY A 124 -0.72 52.78 -26.08
C GLY A 124 -2.20 52.55 -26.39
N ASN A 125 -2.83 51.44 -25.99
CA ASN A 125 -4.29 51.28 -26.12
C ASN A 125 -4.95 50.94 -24.76
N GLN A 126 -5.81 51.83 -24.27
CA GLN A 126 -6.63 51.63 -23.07
C GLN A 126 -7.91 50.84 -23.41
N GLY A 127 -7.77 49.57 -23.79
CA GLY A 127 -8.91 48.65 -23.98
C GLY A 127 -8.44 47.18 -24.06
N PRO A 128 -9.29 46.19 -23.74
CA PRO A 128 -8.88 44.78 -23.65
C PRO A 128 -8.65 44.20 -25.06
N ALA A 129 -7.46 44.42 -25.62
CA ALA A 129 -7.03 43.79 -26.86
C ALA A 129 -6.40 42.42 -26.55
N TYR A 130 -7.20 41.36 -26.69
CA TYR A 130 -6.71 39.99 -26.58
C TYR A 130 -5.91 39.62 -27.85
N ALA A 131 -4.59 39.54 -27.74
CA ALA A 131 -3.73 39.08 -28.84
C ALA A 131 -3.41 37.59 -28.71
N SER A 132 -3.34 36.88 -29.83
CA SER A 132 -2.81 35.51 -29.86
C SER A 132 -1.37 35.50 -29.36
N ILE A 133 -1.06 34.60 -28.43
CA ILE A 133 0.31 34.42 -27.93
C ILE A 133 0.96 33.31 -28.74
N THR A 134 1.98 33.70 -29.51
CA THR A 134 2.76 32.77 -30.33
C THR A 134 3.56 31.85 -29.41
N GLY A 135 3.18 30.57 -29.37
CA GLY A 135 3.94 29.43 -28.84
C GLY A 135 4.56 29.61 -27.46
N MET A 136 3.97 29.02 -26.41
CA MET A 136 4.60 28.93 -25.10
C MET A 136 5.24 27.56 -24.87
N SER A 137 6.38 27.54 -24.18
CA SER A 137 7.06 26.32 -23.73
C SER A 137 7.22 26.35 -22.21
N LEU A 138 6.77 25.29 -21.53
CA LEU A 138 6.92 25.08 -20.09
C LEU A 138 7.80 23.84 -19.87
N PRO A 139 9.13 23.98 -19.82
CA PRO A 139 10.01 22.84 -19.63
C PRO A 139 9.92 22.31 -18.21
N PHE A 140 9.78 20.99 -18.07
CA PHE A 140 9.94 20.29 -16.79
C PHE A 140 10.75 19.01 -16.99
N ILE A 141 11.40 18.54 -15.93
CA ILE A 141 12.14 17.27 -15.92
C ILE A 141 11.34 16.26 -15.10
N ALA A 142 10.88 15.20 -15.76
CA ALA A 142 10.27 14.06 -15.07
C ALA A 142 11.35 13.31 -14.28
N THR A 143 11.22 13.27 -12.95
CA THR A 143 12.13 12.50 -12.09
C THR A 143 11.55 11.15 -11.65
N LYS A 144 10.36 10.81 -12.15
CA LYS A 144 9.58 9.61 -11.83
C LYS A 144 9.01 8.99 -13.11
N THR A 145 8.61 7.73 -13.01
CA THR A 145 8.04 6.92 -14.11
C THR A 145 6.68 7.40 -14.59
N SER A 146 5.97 8.20 -13.80
CA SER A 146 4.69 8.82 -14.15
C SER A 146 4.67 10.29 -13.73
N VAL A 147 4.17 11.17 -14.60
CA VAL A 147 3.98 12.60 -14.32
C VAL A 147 2.54 12.99 -14.68
N LEU A 148 1.85 13.66 -13.75
CA LEU A 148 0.57 14.31 -14.02
C LEU A 148 0.82 15.79 -14.27
N VAL A 149 0.46 16.27 -15.47
CA VAL A 149 0.52 17.69 -15.83
C VAL A 149 -0.90 18.22 -15.97
N THR A 150 -1.25 19.21 -15.14
CA THR A 150 -2.56 19.87 -15.19
C THR A 150 -2.37 21.33 -15.57
N PHE A 151 -3.00 21.76 -16.66
CA PHE A 151 -3.10 23.17 -17.01
C PHE A 151 -4.49 23.68 -16.66
N THR A 152 -4.56 24.76 -15.89
CA THR A 152 -5.80 25.49 -15.64
C THR A 152 -5.64 26.89 -16.22
N ALA A 153 -6.48 27.24 -17.18
CA ALA A 153 -6.58 28.61 -17.68
C ALA A 153 -7.93 29.18 -17.24
N SER A 154 -7.92 30.42 -16.74
CA SER A 154 -9.12 31.21 -16.45
C SER A 154 -9.08 32.49 -17.29
N GLY A 155 -10.20 32.81 -17.93
CA GLY A 155 -10.37 34.07 -18.64
C GLY A 155 -10.69 35.21 -17.66
N TYR A 156 -10.04 36.36 -17.80
CA TYR A 156 -10.43 37.56 -17.07
C TYR A 156 -11.75 38.09 -17.66
N GLY A 157 -12.86 37.97 -16.93
CA GLY A 157 -14.04 38.81 -17.15
C GLY A 157 -15.34 38.15 -17.62
N TYR A 158 -15.42 36.85 -17.87
CA TYR A 158 -16.72 36.17 -18.03
C TYR A 158 -16.73 34.89 -17.21
N THR A 159 -17.66 34.83 -16.27
CA THR A 159 -18.00 33.62 -15.53
C THR A 159 -18.17 32.47 -16.54
N ASN A 160 -17.88 31.24 -16.15
CA ASN A 160 -18.12 30.02 -16.94
C ASN A 160 -17.20 29.68 -18.15
N SER A 161 -16.04 30.32 -18.34
CA SER A 161 -15.02 29.82 -19.29
C SER A 161 -13.88 29.06 -18.58
N MET A 162 -14.11 27.78 -18.25
CA MET A 162 -13.03 26.84 -17.90
C MET A 162 -12.85 25.85 -19.05
N SER A 163 -11.77 25.96 -19.82
CA SER A 163 -11.37 24.92 -20.76
C SER A 163 -10.35 24.01 -20.07
N SER A 164 -10.74 22.78 -19.69
CA SER A 164 -9.78 21.76 -19.28
C SER A 164 -9.25 21.06 -20.53
N VAL A 165 -7.94 21.10 -20.73
CA VAL A 165 -7.27 20.35 -21.79
C VAL A 165 -6.52 19.20 -21.13
N HIS A 166 -7.00 17.98 -21.37
CA HIS A 166 -6.42 16.77 -20.81
C HIS A 166 -5.67 16.03 -21.91
N PHE A 167 -4.35 16.00 -21.84
CA PHE A 167 -3.54 15.12 -22.69
C PHE A 167 -3.12 13.92 -21.88
N ARG A 168 -3.34 12.72 -22.43
CA ARG A 168 -2.68 11.50 -21.99
C ARG A 168 -1.46 11.33 -22.89
N ILE A 169 -0.28 11.34 -22.29
CA ILE A 169 0.96 10.92 -22.94
C ILE A 169 1.23 9.49 -22.49
#